data_AF-A0A1V9FMF6-F1
#
_entry.id   AF-A0A1V9FMF6-F1
#
_cell.length_a   1.000
_cell.length_b   1.000
_cell.length_c   1.000
_cell.angle_alpha   90.00
_cell.angle_beta   90.00
_cell.angle_gamma   90.00
#
_symmetry.space_group_name_H-M   'P 1'
#
loop_
_entity.id
_entity.type
_entity.pdbx_description
1 polymer ?
#
loop_
_entity_poly.entity_id
_entity_poly.type
_entity_poly.pdbx_seq_one_letter_code
_entity_poly.pdbx_strand_id
1 'polypeptide(L)'
;MKTKIKNLKSQEDGAAFAQAINPKKEPLTIEKLRTFPGCEHYNDEEAERVVQTINQYALILFECVSKAKVVHLPDTNNISYLNPIKKKAS
;
A
#
# COMPACT_ATOMS: atom_id res chain seq x y z
N MET A 1 -17.73 -2.16 -10.32
CA MET A 1 -17.17 -0.80 -10.15
C MET A 1 -15.77 -0.79 -10.76
N LYS A 2 -15.54 -0.09 -11.88
CA LYS A 2 -14.21 -0.03 -12.53
C LYS A 2 -13.41 1.14 -11.94
N THR A 3 -12.98 1.01 -10.69
CA THR A 3 -12.01 1.95 -10.12
C THR A 3 -10.68 1.64 -10.81
N LYS A 4 -10.32 2.40 -11.85
CA LYS A 4 -8.99 2.29 -12.46
C LYS A 4 -7.98 2.60 -11.36
N ILE A 5 -7.04 1.69 -11.11
CA ILE A 5 -5.88 1.96 -10.27
C ILE A 5 -5.13 3.10 -10.96
N LYS A 6 -5.39 4.34 -10.53
CA LYS A 6 -4.54 5.48 -10.88
C LYS A 6 -3.25 5.31 -10.08
N ASN A 7 -2.13 5.78 -10.60
CA ASN A 7 -0.87 5.80 -9.87
C ASN A 7 -1.13 6.32 -8.45
N LEU A 8 -1.00 5.44 -7.45
CA LEU A 8 -1.10 5.78 -6.04
C LEU A 8 0.22 6.47 -5.69
N LYS A 9 0.24 7.80 -5.73
CA LYS A 9 1.48 8.59 -5.61
C LYS A 9 1.74 9.06 -4.18
N SER A 10 0.73 9.01 -3.33
CA SER A 10 0.78 9.49 -1.95
C SER A 10 0.05 8.54 -1.00
N GLN A 11 0.29 8.70 0.30
CA GLN A 11 -0.41 7.96 1.34
C GLN A 11 -1.90 8.28 1.34
N GLU A 12 -2.25 9.55 1.10
CA GLU A 12 -3.62 10.04 0.99
C GLU A 12 -4.35 9.38 -0.18
N ASP A 13 -3.70 9.25 -1.35
CA ASP A 13 -4.27 8.54 -2.51
C ASP A 13 -4.56 7.08 -2.17
N GLY A 14 -3.63 6.42 -1.47
CA GLY A 14 -3.78 5.04 -1.01
C GLY A 14 -4.95 4.87 -0.04
N ALA A 15 -5.06 5.76 0.95
CA ALA A 15 -6.14 5.74 1.92
C ALA A 15 -7.51 6.00 1.27
N ALA A 16 -7.60 6.99 0.37
CA ALA A 16 -8.82 7.29 -0.36
C ALA A 16 -9.25 6.13 -1.27
N PHE A 17 -8.30 5.49 -1.95
CA PHE A 17 -8.58 4.30 -2.75
C PHE A 17 -9.10 3.15 -1.89
N ALA A 18 -8.43 2.82 -0.78
CA ALA A 18 -8.86 1.78 0.15
C ALA A 18 -10.27 2.03 0.69
N GLN A 19 -10.57 3.27 1.10
CA GLN A 19 -11.90 3.67 1.56
C GLN A 19 -12.96 3.53 0.47
N ALA A 20 -12.63 3.84 -0.79
CA ALA A 20 -13.56 3.72 -1.90
C ALA A 20 -13.88 2.26 -2.25
N ILE A 21 -12.91 1.35 -2.15
CA ILE A 21 -13.10 -0.05 -2.56
C ILE A 21 -13.64 -0.96 -1.45
N ASN A 22 -13.31 -0.67 -0.19
CA ASN A 22 -13.71 -1.47 0.97
C ASN A 22 -13.88 -0.59 2.22
N PRO A 23 -14.91 0.26 2.27
CA PRO A 23 -15.10 1.25 3.34
C PRO A 23 -15.27 0.61 4.72
N LYS A 24 -15.79 -0.62 4.77
CA LYS A 24 -16.04 -1.38 6.00
C LYS A 24 -14.89 -2.30 6.39
N LYS A 25 -13.85 -2.39 5.55
CA LYS A 25 -12.71 -3.30 5.73
C LYS A 25 -13.14 -4.75 5.91
N GLU A 26 -14.18 -5.16 5.18
CA GLU A 26 -14.68 -6.53 5.21
C GLU A 26 -13.65 -7.48 4.60
N PRO A 27 -13.48 -8.70 5.14
CA PRO A 27 -12.60 -9.71 4.56
C PRO A 27 -12.98 -10.05 3.11
N LEU A 28 -12.00 -10.42 2.30
CA LEU A 28 -12.27 -10.97 0.97
C LEU A 28 -12.87 -12.37 1.12
N THR A 29 -14.04 -12.61 0.52
CA THR A 29 -14.66 -13.93 0.43
C THR A 29 -14.44 -14.55 -0.95
N ILE A 30 -14.67 -15.87 -1.09
CA ILE A 30 -14.54 -16.56 -2.38
C ILE A 30 -15.56 -16.05 -3.41
N GLU A 31 -16.78 -15.71 -2.98
CA GLU A 31 -17.81 -15.14 -3.85
C GLU A 31 -17.39 -13.76 -4.33
N LYS A 32 -16.84 -12.96 -3.42
CA LYS A 32 -16.34 -11.61 -3.77
C LYS A 32 -15.14 -11.70 -4.70
N LEU A 33 -14.21 -12.63 -4.48
CA LEU A 33 -13.07 -12.89 -5.36
C LEU A 33 -13.52 -13.18 -6.80
N ARG A 34 -14.54 -14.02 -6.98
CA ARG A 34 -15.06 -14.35 -8.32
C ARG A 34 -15.73 -13.17 -9.04
N THR A 35 -16.05 -12.07 -8.34
CA THR A 35 -16.56 -10.86 -9.01
C THR A 35 -15.47 -10.04 -9.70
N PHE A 36 -14.19 -10.36 -9.48
CA PHE A 36 -13.08 -9.65 -10.11
C PHE A 36 -12.77 -10.24 -11.50
N PRO A 37 -12.53 -9.39 -12.52
CA PRO A 37 -12.18 -9.83 -13.87
C PRO A 37 -10.98 -10.77 -13.87
N GLY A 38 -11.14 -11.95 -14.45
CA GLY A 38 -10.10 -12.98 -14.53
C GLY A 38 -10.11 -13.97 -13.36
N CYS A 39 -11.02 -13.84 -12.40
CA CYS A 39 -11.17 -14.76 -11.26
C CYS A 39 -12.50 -15.52 -11.27
N GLU A 40 -13.35 -15.35 -12.29
CA GLU A 40 -14.70 -15.94 -12.37
C GLU A 40 -14.68 -17.46 -12.45
N HIS A 41 -13.56 -18.03 -12.91
CA HIS A 41 -13.42 -19.44 -13.25
C HIS A 41 -13.01 -20.34 -12.08
N TYR A 42 -12.58 -19.76 -10.95
CA TYR A 42 -12.10 -20.56 -9.82
C TYR A 42 -13.23 -21.38 -9.20
N ASN A 43 -12.99 -22.67 -8.97
CA ASN A 43 -13.85 -23.47 -8.10
C ASN A 43 -13.63 -23.11 -6.62
N ASP A 44 -14.41 -23.70 -5.70
CA ASP A 44 -14.42 -23.28 -4.28
C ASP A 44 -13.06 -23.47 -3.62
N GLU A 45 -12.42 -24.60 -3.88
CA GLU A 45 -11.10 -24.94 -3.33
C GLU A 45 -10.00 -24.02 -3.87
N GLU A 46 -10.04 -23.69 -5.16
CA GLU A 46 -9.11 -22.74 -5.78
C GLU A 46 -9.29 -21.33 -5.23
N ALA A 47 -10.54 -20.86 -5.14
CA ALA A 47 -10.85 -19.54 -4.62
C ALA A 47 -10.43 -19.41 -3.15
N GLU A 48 -10.68 -20.44 -2.34
CA GLU A 48 -10.29 -20.52 -0.93
C GLU A 48 -8.76 -20.38 -0.79
N ARG A 49 -7.98 -21.12 -1.59
CA ARG A 49 -6.50 -21.03 -1.59
C ARG A 49 -6.01 -19.63 -1.96
N VAL A 50 -6.64 -18.97 -2.92
CA VAL A 50 -6.29 -17.60 -3.33
C VAL A 50 -6.58 -16.62 -2.19
N VAL A 51 -7.77 -16.68 -1.60
CA VAL A 51 -8.17 -15.83 -0.46
C VAL A 51 -7.21 -16.02 0.71
N GLN A 52 -6.90 -17.27 1.07
CA GLN A 52 -5.96 -17.59 2.14
C GLN A 52 -4.56 -17.03 1.88
N THR A 53 -4.06 -17.15 0.65
CA THR A 53 -2.75 -16.63 0.25
C THR A 53 -2.69 -15.11 0.34
N ILE A 54 -3.75 -14.41 -0.11
CA ILE A 54 -3.86 -12.95 0.00
C ILE A 54 -3.88 -12.52 1.46
N ASN A 55 -4.62 -13.23 2.32
CA ASN A 55 -4.66 -12.95 3.76
C ASN A 55 -3.30 -13.13 4.42
N GLN A 56 -2.58 -14.21 4.12
CA GLN A 56 -1.21 -14.43 4.62
C GLN A 56 -0.28 -13.30 4.18
N TYR A 57 -0.35 -12.90 2.90
CA TYR A 57 0.46 -11.81 2.40
C TYR A 57 0.16 -10.48 3.10
N ALA A 58 -1.11 -10.16 3.34
CA ALA A 58 -1.52 -8.97 4.08
C ALA A 58 -0.97 -8.96 5.52
N LEU A 59 -0.96 -10.11 6.20
CA LEU A 59 -0.39 -10.24 7.55
C LEU A 59 1.13 -10.03 7.55
N ILE A 60 1.84 -10.57 6.57
CA ILE A 60 3.29 -10.36 6.41
C ILE A 60 3.58 -8.87 6.20
N LEU A 61 2.83 -8.19 5.32
CA LEU A 61 2.99 -6.76 5.10
C LEU A 61 2.72 -5.96 6.38
N PHE A 62 1.67 -6.32 7.11
CA PHE A 62 1.35 -5.70 8.39
C PHE A 62 2.49 -5.87 9.41
N GLU A 63 3.07 -7.07 9.49
CA GLU A 63 4.24 -7.33 10.34
C GLU A 63 5.43 -6.44 9.96
N CYS A 64 5.76 -6.36 8.66
CA CYS A 64 6.86 -5.53 8.17
C CYS A 64 6.68 -4.05 8.54
N VAL A 65 5.47 -3.51 8.33
CA VAL A 65 5.16 -2.11 8.65
C VAL A 65 5.14 -1.87 10.15
N SER A 66 4.61 -2.81 10.93
CA SER A 66 4.56 -2.70 12.41
C SER A 66 5.95 -2.73 13.05
N LYS A 67 6.91 -3.41 12.42
CA LYS A 67 8.31 -3.46 12.85
C LYS A 67 9.16 -2.34 12.29
N ALA A 68 8.68 -1.60 11.30
CA ALA A 68 9.41 -0.48 10.72
C ALA A 68 9.54 0.63 11.78
N LYS A 69 10.78 0.90 12.21
CA LYS A 69 11.06 2.09 13.02
C LYS A 69 10.88 3.31 12.13
N VAL A 70 9.91 4.16 12.45
CA VAL A 70 9.82 5.50 11.85
C VAL A 70 11.04 6.28 12.32
N VAL A 71 12.05 6.38 11.45
CA VAL A 71 13.19 7.26 11.69
C VAL A 71 12.73 8.66 11.31
N HIS A 72 12.42 9.48 12.30
CA HIS A 72 12.34 10.91 12.08
C HIS A 72 13.74 11.39 11.64
N LEU A 73 13.87 11.76 10.37
CA LEU A 73 15.04 12.49 9.93
C LEU A 73 15.05 13.81 10.72
N PRO A 74 16.15 14.16 11.40
CA PRO A 74 16.25 15.45 12.07
C PRO A 74 16.08 16.55 11.02
N ASP A 75 15.37 17.62 11.40
CA ASP A 75 15.09 18.77 10.53
C ASP A 75 16.35 19.20 9.78
N THR A 76 16.29 19.12 8.45
CA THR A 76 17.42 19.43 7.56
C THR A 76 17.78 20.92 7.55
N ASN A 77 17.04 21.75 8.29
CA ASN A 77 17.26 23.18 8.45
C ASN A 77 18.60 23.55 9.12
N ASN A 78 19.35 22.57 9.66
CA ASN A 78 20.68 22.78 10.28
C ASN A 78 21.81 21.96 9.64
N ILE A 79 21.64 21.44 8.42
CA ILE A 79 22.72 20.71 7.72
C ILE A 79 23.63 21.71 6.99
N SER A 80 24.61 22.26 7.71
CA SER A 80 25.57 23.26 7.19
C SER A 80 26.45 22.76 6.03
N TYR A 81 26.57 21.44 5.84
CA TYR A 81 27.41 20.82 4.81
C TYR A 81 26.74 20.71 3.42
N LEU A 82 25.44 21.03 3.31
CA LEU A 82 24.71 21.04 2.04
C LEU A 82 24.64 22.43 1.37
N ASN A 83 25.26 23.46 1.96
CA ASN A 83 25.51 24.71 1.25
C ASN A 83 26.78 24.56 0.40
N PRO A 84 26.69 24.32 -0.92
CA PRO A 84 27.86 24.41 -1.77
C PRO A 84 28.41 25.83 -1.67
N ILE A 85 29.61 25.93 -1.07
CA ILE A 85 30.63 26.95 -1.21
C ILE A 85 30.09 28.21 -1.92
N LYS A 86 29.60 29.19 -1.16
CA LYS A 86 29.60 30.57 -1.64
C LYS A 86 31.08 30.95 -1.83
N LYS A 87 31.61 30.72 -3.03
CA LYS A 87 32.89 31.26 -3.48
C LYS A 87 32.84 32.76 -3.18
N LYS A 88 33.66 33.23 -2.23
CA LYS A 88 34.02 34.64 -2.18
C LYS A 88 34.73 34.95 -3.49
N ALA A 89 34.06 35.70 -4.36
CA ALA A 89 34.74 36.43 -5.41
C ALA A 89 35.63 37.46 -4.70
N SER A 90 36.94 37.31 -4.87
CA SER A 90 37.95 38.30 -4.52
C SER A 90 38.68 38.71 -5.78
#